data_AF-A0A813KDC6-F1
#
_entry.id   AF-A0A813KDC6-F1
#
_cell.length_a   1.000
_cell.length_b   1.000
_cell.length_c   1.000
_cell.angle_alpha   90.00
_cell.angle_beta   90.00
_cell.angle_gamma   90.00
#
_symmetry.space_group_name_H-M   'P 1'
#
loop_
_entity.id
_entity.type
_entity.pdbx_description
1 polymer ?
#
loop_
_entity_poly.entity_id
_entity_poly.type
_entity_poly.pdbx_seq_one_letter_code
_entity_poly.pdbx_strand_id
1 'polypeptide(L)'
;VMYRMMISANTSAGRPHRAEHWFDEMVLLGLSPLQSGYNSVVQAWASVGNESRARSWIRSMQEAGYTPDEVTFGVVMETFVKRGDAAEALKIFQ
;
A
#
# COMPACT_ATOMS: atom_id res chain seq x y z
N VAL A 1 4.22 -1.32 16.81
CA VAL A 1 3.92 -2.76 16.60
C VAL A 1 2.42 -3.02 16.40
N MET A 2 1.53 -2.51 17.27
CA MET A 2 0.05 -2.63 17.12
C MET A 2 -0.46 -2.15 15.75
N TYR A 3 -0.19 -0.90 15.36
CA TYR A 3 -0.64 -0.35 14.07
C TYR A 3 -0.15 -1.16 12.86
N ARG A 4 1.11 -1.62 12.88
CA ARG A 4 1.66 -2.46 11.81
C ARG A 4 0.90 -3.78 11.67
N MET A 5 0.56 -4.42 12.80
CA MET A 5 -0.25 -5.65 12.79
C MET A 5 -1.66 -5.38 12.24
N MET A 6 -2.29 -4.28 12.66
CA MET A 6 -3.62 -3.91 12.18
C MET A 6 -3.62 -3.60 10.67
N ILE A 7 -2.66 -2.83 10.18
CA ILE A 7 -2.51 -2.52 8.76
C ILE A 7 -2.27 -3.82 7.97
N SER A 8 -1.27 -4.63 8.36
CA SER A 8 -0.93 -5.88 7.67
C SER A 8 -2.07 -6.92 7.67
N ALA A 9 -2.81 -7.05 8.77
CA ALA A 9 -3.95 -7.93 8.86
C ALA A 9 -5.10 -7.48 7.93
N ASN A 10 -5.36 -6.17 7.86
CA ASN A 10 -6.39 -5.63 6.96
C ASN A 10 -5.95 -5.70 5.48
N THR A 11 -4.66 -5.54 5.19
CA THR A 11 -4.08 -5.78 3.86
C THR A 11 -4.30 -7.22 3.41
N SER A 12 -3.93 -8.20 4.25
CA SER A 12 -4.12 -9.63 3.95
C SER A 12 -5.59 -10.02 3.82
N ALA A 13 -6.49 -9.31 4.53
CA ALA A 13 -7.93 -9.51 4.46
C ALA A 13 -8.61 -8.78 3.29
N GLY A 14 -7.86 -8.06 2.44
CA GLY A 14 -8.44 -7.28 1.33
C GLY A 14 -9.34 -6.13 1.79
N ARG A 15 -9.05 -5.52 2.94
CA ARG A 15 -9.81 -4.42 3.56
C ARG A 15 -9.01 -3.10 3.50
N PRO A 16 -8.78 -2.51 2.32
CA PRO A 16 -7.92 -1.35 2.15
C PRO A 16 -8.34 -0.13 2.94
N HIS A 17 -9.65 0.16 3.01
CA HIS A 17 -10.16 1.28 3.80
C HIS A 17 -9.81 1.18 5.29
N ARG A 18 -9.78 -0.04 5.85
CA ARG A 18 -9.35 -0.24 7.24
C ARG A 18 -7.84 -0.10 7.38
N ALA A 19 -7.07 -0.58 6.40
CA ALA A 19 -5.62 -0.39 6.39
C ALA A 19 -5.27 1.11 6.35
N GLU A 20 -5.95 1.90 5.51
CA GLU A 20 -5.83 3.37 5.48
C GLU A 20 -6.19 4.00 6.82
N HIS A 21 -7.35 3.64 7.39
CA HIS A 21 -7.80 4.20 8.67
C HIS A 21 -6.75 4.03 9.78
N TRP A 22 -6.18 2.82 9.91
CA TRP A 22 -5.13 2.56 10.92
C TRP A 22 -3.81 3.27 10.60
N PHE A 23 -3.53 3.51 9.32
CA PHE A 23 -2.39 4.31 8.91
C PHE A 23 -2.59 5.78 9.30
N ASP A 24 -3.74 6.36 8.98
CA ASP A 24 -4.07 7.75 9.28
C ASP A 24 -4.13 7.99 10.79
N GLU A 25 -4.72 7.07 11.56
CA GLU A 25 -4.74 7.16 13.03
C GLU A 25 -3.32 7.17 13.61
N MET A 26 -2.43 6.32 13.10
CA MET A 26 -1.02 6.30 13.51
C MET A 26 -0.35 7.66 13.25
N VAL A 27 -0.56 8.25 12.07
CA VAL A 27 -0.02 9.58 11.72
C VAL A 27 -0.61 10.67 12.60
N LEU A 28 -1.93 10.65 12.85
CA LEU A 28 -2.62 11.61 13.71
C LEU A 28 -2.09 11.61 15.15
N LEU A 29 -1.65 10.46 15.64
CA LEU A 29 -1.03 10.32 16.95
C LEU A 29 0.46 10.75 16.97
N GLY A 30 0.97 11.30 15.87
CA GLY A 30 2.36 11.72 15.74
C GLY A 30 3.35 10.57 15.61
N LEU A 31 2.87 9.34 15.37
CA LEU A 31 3.73 8.20 15.15
C LEU A 31 4.21 8.21 13.71
N SER A 32 5.53 8.14 13.52
CA SER A 32 6.13 8.15 12.19
C SER A 32 5.75 6.88 11.42
N PRO A 33 5.03 6.99 10.28
CA PRO A 33 4.82 5.86 9.40
C PRO A 33 6.14 5.45 8.76
N LEU A 34 6.58 4.23 9.05
CA LEU A 34 7.68 3.62 8.32
C LEU A 34 7.27 3.35 6.87
N GLN A 35 8.24 3.26 5.96
CA GLN A 35 8.08 2.78 4.59
C GLN A 35 7.20 1.51 4.47
N SER A 36 7.35 0.57 5.41
CA SER A 36 6.51 -0.64 5.47
C SER A 36 5.00 -0.40 5.63
N GLY A 37 4.59 0.71 6.27
CA GLY A 37 3.19 1.11 6.40
C GLY A 37 2.60 1.53 5.07
N TYR A 38 3.32 2.36 4.31
CA TYR A 38 2.94 2.75 2.95
C TYR A 38 2.82 1.53 2.04
N ASN A 39 3.83 0.66 2.04
CA ASN A 39 3.81 -0.57 1.23
C ASN A 39 2.59 -1.45 1.53
N SER A 40 2.20 -1.55 2.80
CA SER A 40 1.03 -2.34 3.21
C SER A 40 -0.29 -1.75 2.72
N VAL A 41 -0.44 -0.43 2.74
CA VAL A 41 -1.65 0.24 2.24
C VAL A 41 -1.71 0.18 0.71
N VAL A 42 -0.58 0.38 0.02
CA VAL A 42 -0.46 0.17 -1.43
C VAL A 42 -0.85 -1.25 -1.81
N GLN A 43 -0.34 -2.26 -1.09
CA GLN A 43 -0.71 -3.66 -1.29
C GLN A 43 -2.21 -3.88 -1.15
N ALA A 44 -2.84 -3.30 -0.13
CA ALA A 44 -4.25 -3.50 0.14
C ALA A 44 -5.13 -2.93 -0.99
N TRP A 45 -4.73 -1.81 -1.58
CA TRP A 45 -5.44 -1.21 -2.72
C TRP A 45 -5.18 -1.95 -4.03
N ALA A 46 -3.93 -2.34 -4.29
CA ALA A 46 -3.59 -3.19 -5.42
C ALA A 46 -4.34 -4.52 -5.34
N SER A 47 -4.52 -5.10 -4.15
CA SER A 47 -5.17 -6.41 -3.96
C SER A 47 -6.66 -6.40 -4.15
N VAL A 48 -7.29 -5.23 -4.12
CA VAL A 48 -8.69 -5.04 -4.54
C VAL A 48 -8.82 -4.52 -5.98
N GLY A 49 -7.71 -4.21 -6.66
CA GLY A 49 -7.67 -3.71 -8.04
C GLY A 49 -7.94 -2.23 -8.19
N ASN A 50 -7.85 -1.46 -7.09
CA ASN A 50 -8.01 -0.01 -7.16
C ASN A 50 -6.66 0.65 -7.46
N GLU A 51 -6.34 0.69 -8.76
CA GLU A 51 -5.11 1.26 -9.29
C GLU A 51 -4.91 2.72 -8.86
N SER A 52 -5.97 3.52 -8.98
CA SER A 52 -5.95 4.96 -8.68
C SER A 52 -5.54 5.22 -7.22
N ARG A 53 -6.14 4.50 -6.26
CA ARG A 53 -5.76 4.64 -4.85
C ARG A 53 -4.37 4.11 -4.57
N ALA A 54 -3.96 3.00 -5.17
CA ALA A 54 -2.60 2.48 -5.01
C ALA A 54 -1.54 3.52 -5.46
N ARG A 55 -1.73 4.15 -6.62
CA ARG A 55 -0.86 5.23 -7.11
C ARG A 55 -0.86 6.47 -6.21
N SER A 56 -2.02 6.86 -5.70
CA SER A 56 -2.12 7.97 -4.76
C SER A 56 -1.26 7.73 -3.51
N TRP A 57 -1.22 6.49 -3.02
CA TRP A 57 -0.40 6.12 -1.86
C TRP A 57 1.09 6.05 -2.18
N ILE A 58 1.46 5.59 -3.39
CA ILE A 58 2.85 5.65 -3.87
C ILE A 58 3.34 7.12 -3.93
N ARG A 59 2.48 8.03 -4.40
CA ARG A 59 2.79 9.47 -4.41
C ARG A 59 2.93 10.04 -3.00
N SER A 60 1.99 9.72 -2.11
CA SER A 60 2.04 10.14 -0.70
C SER A 60 3.32 9.64 0.00
N MET A 61 3.77 8.42 -0.32
CA MET A 61 5.04 7.88 0.14
C MET A 61 6.24 8.72 -0.33
N GLN A 62 6.26 9.12 -1.60
CA GLN A 62 7.30 10.00 -2.17
C GLN A 62 7.28 11.40 -1.56
N GLU A 63 6.10 11.99 -1.37
CA GLU A 63 5.91 13.29 -0.71
C GLU A 63 6.37 13.28 0.75
N ALA A 64 6.26 12.12 1.42
CA ALA A 64 6.80 11.89 2.76
C ALA A 64 8.32 11.62 2.78
N GLY A 65 9.00 11.67 1.63
CA GLY A 65 10.44 11.49 1.50
C GLY A 65 10.89 10.03 1.39
N TYR A 66 9.97 9.08 1.23
CA TYR A 66 10.30 7.68 1.04
C TYR A 66 10.34 7.33 -0.45
N THR A 67 11.40 6.64 -0.87
CA THR A 67 11.52 6.13 -2.24
C THR A 67 10.82 4.78 -2.34
N PRO A 68 9.84 4.60 -3.26
CA PRO A 68 9.31 3.29 -3.58
C PRO A 68 10.46 2.33 -3.93
N ASP A 69 10.53 1.21 -3.22
CA ASP A 69 11.60 0.22 -3.33
C ASP A 69 11.13 -1.05 -4.08
N GLU A 70 12.05 -1.98 -4.30
CA GLU A 70 11.73 -3.30 -4.89
C GLU A 70 10.60 -4.02 -4.14
N VAL A 71 10.44 -3.79 -2.83
CA VAL A 71 9.33 -4.35 -2.06
C VAL A 71 8.00 -3.71 -2.48
N THR A 72 7.95 -2.40 -2.62
CA THR A 72 6.77 -1.67 -3.10
C THR A 72 6.34 -2.18 -4.48
N PHE A 73 7.30 -2.33 -5.38
CA PHE A 73 7.06 -2.78 -6.75
C PHE A 73 6.74 -4.27 -6.85
N GLY A 74 7.43 -5.11 -6.08
CA GLY A 74 7.17 -6.55 -5.99
C GLY A 74 5.79 -6.84 -5.43
N VAL A 75 5.34 -6.06 -4.44
CA VAL A 75 3.98 -6.13 -3.88
C VAL A 75 2.94 -5.82 -4.93
N VAL A 76 3.09 -4.76 -5.72
CA VAL A 76 2.16 -4.43 -6.80
C VAL A 76 2.16 -5.56 -7.83
N MET A 77 3.33 -5.96 -8.34
CA MET A 77 3.44 -7.02 -9.35
C MET A 77 2.86 -8.36 -8.89
N GLU A 78 3.21 -8.85 -7.70
CA GLU A 78 2.69 -10.11 -7.16
C GLU A 78 1.16 -10.08 -7.09
N THR A 79 0.61 -8.94 -6.71
CA THR A 79 -0.83 -8.78 -6.52
C THR A 79 -1.59 -8.75 -7.84
N PHE A 80 -1.04 -8.10 -8.87
CA PHE A 80 -1.61 -8.08 -10.21
C PHE A 80 -1.40 -9.40 -10.97
N VAL A 81 -0.26 -10.08 -10.77
CA VAL A 81 -0.02 -11.43 -11.29
C VAL A 81 -1.02 -12.43 -10.70
N LYS A 82 -1.31 -12.37 -9.39
CA LYS A 82 -2.35 -13.19 -8.74
C LYS A 82 -3.75 -12.95 -9.33
N ARG A 83 -3.99 -11.79 -9.93
CA ARG A 83 -5.26 -11.42 -10.58
C ARG A 83 -5.29 -11.77 -12.07
N GLY A 84 -4.20 -12.28 -12.63
CA GLY A 84 -4.07 -12.56 -14.08
C GLY A 84 -3.91 -11.30 -14.93
N ASP A 85 -3.59 -10.16 -14.31
CA ASP A 85 -3.71 -8.83 -14.92
C ASP A 85 -2.38 -8.07 -14.90
N ALA A 86 -1.33 -8.74 -15.38
CA ALA A 86 0.04 -8.21 -15.36
C ALA A 86 0.21 -6.93 -16.21
N ALA A 87 -0.63 -6.72 -17.21
CA ALA A 87 -0.62 -5.51 -18.04
C ALA A 87 -1.07 -4.26 -17.25
N GLU A 88 -2.04 -4.40 -16.35
CA GLU A 88 -2.47 -3.32 -15.45
C GLU A 88 -1.41 -3.00 -14.39
N ALA A 89 -0.64 -4.00 -13.97
CA ALA A 89 0.53 -3.77 -13.13
C ALA A 89 1.47 -2.77 -13.80
N LEU A 90 1.83 -3.00 -15.06
CA LEU A 90 2.74 -2.15 -15.84
C LEU A 90 2.26 -0.70 -15.93
N LYS A 91 0.95 -0.46 -15.97
CA LYS A 91 0.42 0.90 -15.96
C LYS A 91 0.78 1.61 -14.68
N ILE A 92 0.65 0.99 -13.50
CA ILE A 92 1.00 1.60 -12.18
C ILE A 92 2.39 2.24 -12.15
N PHE A 93 3.32 1.68 -12.93
CA PHE A 93 4.72 2.11 -12.97
C PHE A 93 5.00 3.23 -14.00
N GLN A 94 4.07 3.59 -14.89
CA GLN A 94 4.15 4.73 -15.81
C GLN A 94 3.52 5.98 -15.20
#